data_AF-A0AB72Z9H7-F1
#
_entry.id   AF-A0AB72Z9H7-F1
#
_cell.length_a   1.000
_cell.length_b   1.000
_cell.length_c   1.000
_cell.angle_alpha   90.00
_cell.angle_beta   90.00
_cell.angle_gamma   90.00
#
_symmetry.space_group_name_H-M   'P 1'
#
loop_
_entity.id
_entity.type
_entity.pdbx_description
1 polymer ?
#
loop_
_entity_poly.entity_id
_entity_poly.type
_entity_poly.pdbx_seq_one_letter_code
_entity_poly.pdbx_strand_id
1 'polypeptide(L)'
;MIRKTTKVISTSLLALGLIVTPVLSEDFASAATKVNKDTKGTIKFDKSTTPTPEPITPDPTETDPVVPSPDNPPVSSDGLWILAISNWDFGTQSVSALSSGALNIHAEDDTLSTYTDTNGNGQQDLPGEASVSKKVTPYAQISDLRGTNTGWTLSVTASEFKDSSTPAKKIQGAQLTIPKSTVATVNSTAKAPTGYDNITIPMTGLSTVPVMAAKDKQTATPTNFSDDEGMGTWTDSFGSAAKNATQTTKPKLSIPQNTVIEDGTYQSKLTWTLSDTPAI
;
A
#
# COMPACT_ATOMS: atom_id res chain seq x y z
N MET A 1 -55.31 -71.29 -53.95
CA MET A 1 -55.12 -70.33 -52.83
C MET A 1 -54.48 -69.07 -53.38
N ILE A 2 -54.91 -67.88 -52.93
CA ILE A 2 -54.36 -66.59 -53.37
C ILE A 2 -53.81 -65.87 -52.14
N ARG A 3 -52.56 -65.40 -52.20
CA ARG A 3 -52.15 -64.09 -51.64
C ARG A 3 -50.85 -63.65 -52.31
N LYS A 4 -50.82 -62.37 -52.68
CA LYS A 4 -49.78 -61.75 -53.53
C LYS A 4 -48.64 -61.22 -52.65
N THR A 5 -47.41 -61.34 -53.13
CA THR A 5 -46.23 -60.68 -52.55
C THR A 5 -46.23 -59.19 -52.90
N THR A 6 -46.22 -58.32 -51.89
CA THR A 6 -46.17 -56.86 -52.06
C THR A 6 -44.77 -56.33 -51.77
N LYS A 7 -44.24 -55.47 -52.65
CA LYS A 7 -42.97 -54.75 -52.43
C LYS A 7 -43.06 -53.82 -51.22
N VAL A 8 -41.98 -53.74 -50.45
CA VAL A 8 -41.73 -52.64 -49.50
C VAL A 8 -40.65 -51.74 -50.09
N ILE A 9 -40.83 -50.43 -49.99
CA ILE A 9 -39.90 -49.38 -50.43
C ILE A 9 -39.78 -48.37 -49.27
N SER A 10 -38.65 -47.66 -49.20
CA SER A 10 -38.36 -46.52 -48.30
C SER A 10 -38.01 -46.91 -46.84
N THR A 11 -37.05 -46.24 -46.18
CA THR A 11 -36.19 -45.10 -46.59
C THR A 11 -34.88 -45.12 -45.83
N SER A 12 -33.77 -44.75 -46.48
CA SER A 12 -32.48 -44.53 -45.83
C SER A 12 -32.47 -43.24 -45.02
N LEU A 13 -31.94 -43.28 -43.79
CA LEU A 13 -31.59 -42.09 -43.02
C LEU A 13 -30.07 -41.99 -42.94
N LEU A 14 -29.48 -40.91 -43.47
CA LEU A 14 -28.05 -40.63 -43.32
C LEU A 14 -27.79 -40.14 -41.89
N ALA A 15 -26.94 -40.84 -41.15
CA ALA A 15 -26.39 -40.33 -39.89
C ALA A 15 -25.19 -39.42 -40.20
N LEU A 16 -25.38 -38.10 -40.13
CA LEU A 16 -24.28 -37.13 -40.11
C LEU A 16 -23.63 -37.12 -38.71
N GLY A 17 -22.30 -37.15 -38.66
CA GLY A 17 -21.57 -37.16 -37.40
C GLY A 17 -21.57 -35.81 -36.69
N LEU A 18 -21.78 -35.82 -35.36
CA LEU A 18 -21.43 -34.69 -34.51
C LEU A 18 -19.91 -34.65 -34.30
N ILE A 19 -19.27 -33.59 -34.80
CA ILE A 19 -17.94 -33.19 -34.33
C ILE A 19 -18.16 -32.34 -33.07
N VAL A 20 -17.82 -32.88 -31.91
CA VAL A 20 -17.78 -32.10 -30.66
C VAL A 20 -16.50 -31.28 -30.67
N THR A 21 -16.60 -30.00 -31.05
CA THR A 21 -15.53 -29.04 -30.82
C THR A 21 -15.42 -28.79 -29.31
N PRO A 22 -14.24 -28.95 -28.67
CA PRO A 22 -14.07 -28.48 -27.31
C PRO A 22 -14.24 -26.96 -27.30
N VAL A 23 -15.18 -26.48 -26.48
CA VAL A 23 -15.24 -25.05 -26.15
C VAL A 23 -13.98 -24.75 -25.34
N LEU A 24 -13.05 -24.04 -25.95
CA LEU A 24 -11.99 -23.37 -25.21
C LEU A 24 -12.67 -22.27 -24.40
N SER A 25 -12.83 -22.50 -23.08
CA SER A 25 -13.07 -21.40 -22.16
C SER A 25 -11.82 -20.52 -22.21
N GLU A 26 -11.94 -19.39 -22.90
CA GLU A 26 -10.96 -18.32 -22.82
C GLU A 26 -11.03 -17.75 -21.40
N ASP A 27 -10.11 -18.22 -20.54
CA ASP A 27 -9.86 -17.60 -19.25
C ASP A 27 -9.32 -16.19 -19.52
N PHE A 28 -10.20 -15.20 -19.46
CA PHE A 28 -9.84 -13.80 -19.51
C PHE A 28 -9.10 -13.46 -18.21
N ALA A 29 -7.79 -13.73 -18.19
CA ALA A 29 -6.88 -13.24 -17.19
C ALA A 29 -6.87 -11.70 -17.24
N SER A 30 -7.77 -11.08 -16.47
CA SER A 30 -7.80 -9.62 -16.32
C SER A 30 -6.45 -9.17 -15.79
N ALA A 31 -5.83 -8.20 -16.46
CA ALA A 31 -4.61 -7.60 -15.97
C ALA A 31 -4.92 -6.86 -14.66
N ALA A 32 -4.15 -7.15 -13.61
CA ALA A 32 -4.28 -6.54 -12.30
C ALA A 32 -4.23 -4.99 -12.38
N THR A 33 -5.28 -4.32 -11.91
CA THR A 33 -5.29 -2.87 -11.72
C THR A 33 -4.29 -2.48 -10.64
N LYS A 34 -3.43 -1.49 -10.95
CA LYS A 34 -2.32 -1.05 -10.10
C LYS A 34 -2.27 0.46 -9.95
N VAL A 35 -2.31 0.91 -8.71
CA VAL A 35 -2.06 2.30 -8.32
C VAL A 35 -0.64 2.42 -7.81
N ASN A 36 0.14 3.35 -8.34
CA ASN A 36 1.50 3.62 -7.86
C ASN A 36 1.55 4.96 -7.12
N LYS A 37 2.14 4.97 -5.92
CA LYS A 37 2.47 6.19 -5.18
C LYS A 37 3.97 6.22 -4.87
N ASP A 38 4.62 7.29 -5.25
CA ASP A 38 6.03 7.50 -4.94
C ASP A 38 6.17 8.33 -3.67
N THR A 39 6.67 7.71 -2.59
CA THR A 39 7.20 8.43 -1.43
C THR A 39 8.72 8.39 -1.45
N LYS A 40 9.36 9.03 -0.47
CA LYS A 40 10.82 9.13 -0.42
C LYS A 40 11.32 8.74 0.98
N GLY A 41 12.37 7.92 0.98
CA GLY A 41 13.27 7.80 2.12
C GLY A 41 14.25 8.96 2.02
N THR A 42 14.08 9.97 2.87
CA THR A 42 14.73 11.27 2.78
C THR A 42 15.36 11.67 4.09
N ILE A 43 16.66 11.42 4.23
CA ILE A 43 17.50 12.31 5.06
C ILE A 43 17.61 13.64 4.30
N LYS A 44 16.76 14.63 4.64
CA LYS A 44 16.59 15.87 3.83
C LYS A 44 15.89 17.01 4.59
N PHE A 45 15.97 18.21 4.04
CA PHE A 45 15.35 19.44 4.52
C PHE A 45 14.29 20.00 3.50
N ASP A 46 13.01 20.13 3.91
CA ASP A 46 11.78 20.91 3.46
C ASP A 46 11.50 21.30 1.95
N LYS A 47 10.28 21.59 1.38
CA LYS A 47 8.81 21.54 1.74
C LYS A 47 7.88 21.78 0.49
N SER A 48 6.55 21.43 0.51
CA SER A 48 5.36 22.03 -0.21
C SER A 48 4.99 21.58 -1.69
N THR A 49 3.73 21.41 -2.21
CA THR A 49 2.28 21.44 -1.75
C THR A 49 1.21 21.02 -2.84
N THR A 50 0.13 20.24 -2.55
CA THR A 50 -1.08 19.81 -3.38
C THR A 50 -2.32 19.34 -2.50
N PRO A 51 -3.55 19.02 -3.01
CA PRO A 51 -4.84 19.19 -2.27
C PRO A 51 -5.54 17.94 -1.61
N THR A 52 -6.79 18.14 -1.12
CA THR A 52 -7.43 17.47 0.03
C THR A 52 -8.50 16.39 -0.25
N PRO A 53 -8.38 15.15 0.29
CA PRO A 53 -9.47 14.23 0.58
C PRO A 53 -10.18 14.59 1.91
N GLU A 54 -11.26 13.89 2.23
CA GLU A 54 -11.86 13.98 3.56
C GLU A 54 -10.88 13.53 4.65
N PRO A 55 -10.75 14.31 5.73
CA PRO A 55 -9.79 14.05 6.79
C PRO A 55 -10.18 12.84 7.64
N ILE A 56 -9.23 11.90 7.82
CA ILE A 56 -9.35 10.82 8.79
C ILE A 56 -8.09 10.73 9.64
N THR A 57 -8.25 10.55 10.95
CA THR A 57 -7.13 10.56 11.89
C THR A 57 -6.28 9.28 11.74
N PRO A 58 -4.98 9.37 11.38
CA PRO A 58 -4.07 8.22 11.39
C PRO A 58 -3.58 7.86 12.80
N ASP A 59 -4.04 8.61 13.81
CA ASP A 59 -3.95 8.33 15.23
C ASP A 59 -5.39 8.20 15.77
N PRO A 60 -5.85 6.98 16.09
CA PRO A 60 -7.25 6.74 16.46
C PRO A 60 -7.62 7.29 17.85
N THR A 61 -6.71 7.95 18.56
CA THR A 61 -6.95 8.53 19.88
C THR A 61 -7.35 10.00 19.87
N GLU A 62 -7.37 10.65 18.70
CA GLU A 62 -7.78 12.05 18.55
C GLU A 62 -8.85 12.27 17.46
N THR A 63 -9.68 13.28 17.68
CA THR A 63 -10.83 13.63 16.84
C THR A 63 -10.53 14.62 15.74
N ASP A 64 -9.36 15.28 15.79
CA ASP A 64 -9.07 16.42 14.91
C ASP A 64 -8.84 15.98 13.46
N PRO A 65 -9.48 16.65 12.49
CA PRO A 65 -9.35 16.33 11.08
C PRO A 65 -7.93 16.56 10.54
N VAL A 66 -7.44 15.56 9.80
CA VAL A 66 -6.13 15.55 9.17
C VAL A 66 -6.19 15.91 7.69
N VAL A 67 -5.63 17.07 7.35
CA VAL A 67 -5.34 17.46 5.97
C VAL A 67 -4.08 16.69 5.54
N PRO A 68 -4.09 15.89 4.46
CA PRO A 68 -2.90 15.16 4.07
C PRO A 68 -1.73 16.09 3.80
N SER A 69 -0.53 15.55 4.00
CA SER A 69 0.67 16.26 3.60
C SER A 69 0.53 16.63 2.12
N PRO A 70 0.61 17.93 1.80
CA PRO A 70 0.39 18.40 0.45
C PRO A 70 1.57 18.04 -0.47
N ASP A 71 2.69 17.56 0.08
CA ASP A 71 3.76 16.86 -0.67
C ASP A 71 3.41 15.42 -1.07
N ASN A 72 2.21 14.93 -0.70
CA ASN A 72 1.83 13.52 -0.73
C ASN A 72 0.34 13.31 -1.11
N PRO A 73 -0.15 13.87 -2.24
CA PRO A 73 -1.58 13.87 -2.60
C PRO A 73 -2.14 12.45 -2.81
N PRO A 74 -3.43 12.20 -2.55
CA PRO A 74 -4.06 10.91 -2.83
C PRO A 74 -3.93 10.46 -4.30
N VAL A 75 -3.82 9.16 -4.52
CA VAL A 75 -3.82 8.54 -5.86
C VAL A 75 -4.71 7.30 -5.89
N SER A 76 -5.32 6.99 -7.04
CA SER A 76 -6.27 5.88 -7.16
C SER A 76 -6.45 5.36 -8.58
N SER A 77 -7.12 4.20 -8.66
CA SER A 77 -7.71 3.61 -9.86
C SER A 77 -8.87 2.73 -9.42
N ASP A 78 -9.96 2.71 -10.19
CA ASP A 78 -11.14 1.85 -9.99
C ASP A 78 -11.61 1.74 -8.53
N GLY A 79 -11.77 2.87 -7.83
CA GLY A 79 -12.28 2.92 -6.45
C GLY A 79 -11.31 2.42 -5.36
N LEU A 80 -10.09 2.04 -5.72
CA LEU A 80 -9.02 1.64 -4.81
C LEU A 80 -7.99 2.78 -4.69
N TRP A 81 -7.74 3.26 -3.47
CA TRP A 81 -6.99 4.49 -3.20
C TRP A 81 -5.79 4.27 -2.28
N ILE A 82 -4.66 4.89 -2.61
CA ILE A 82 -3.61 5.22 -1.64
C ILE A 82 -3.82 6.68 -1.22
N LEU A 83 -4.45 6.90 -0.06
CA LEU A 83 -4.74 8.24 0.44
C LEU A 83 -3.45 8.94 0.88
N ALA A 84 -2.70 8.33 1.78
CA ALA A 84 -1.44 8.87 2.29
C ALA A 84 -0.45 7.73 2.60
N ILE A 85 0.84 7.99 2.41
CA ILE A 85 1.93 7.16 2.94
C ILE A 85 3.07 8.10 3.37
N SER A 86 3.54 8.00 4.61
CA SER A 86 4.58 8.87 5.14
C SER A 86 5.87 8.84 4.30
N ASN A 87 6.53 9.99 4.19
CA ASN A 87 7.96 10.02 3.88
C ASN A 87 8.73 9.61 5.16
N TRP A 88 9.93 9.07 5.00
CA TRP A 88 10.76 8.65 6.14
C TRP A 88 12.05 9.45 6.19
N ASP A 89 12.21 10.26 7.23
CA ASP A 89 13.44 10.99 7.54
C ASP A 89 14.20 10.27 8.65
N PHE A 90 15.50 10.08 8.44
CA PHE A 90 16.43 9.41 9.37
C PHE A 90 17.37 10.41 10.06
N GLY A 91 17.17 11.71 9.85
CA GLY A 91 17.92 12.79 10.49
C GLY A 91 19.41 12.83 10.12
N THR A 92 20.12 13.85 10.59
CA THR A 92 21.54 14.05 10.29
C THR A 92 22.43 13.05 11.03
N GLN A 93 23.31 12.35 10.30
CA GLN A 93 24.23 11.35 10.85
C GLN A 93 25.69 11.70 10.52
N SER A 94 26.63 11.31 11.40
CA SER A 94 28.06 11.45 11.14
C SER A 94 28.61 10.23 10.41
N VAL A 95 29.38 10.44 9.33
CA VAL A 95 30.12 9.37 8.62
C VAL A 95 31.00 8.56 9.58
N SER A 96 31.54 9.19 10.63
CA SER A 96 32.37 8.52 11.64
C SER A 96 31.66 7.38 12.39
N ALA A 97 30.33 7.40 12.48
CA ALA A 97 29.54 6.36 13.16
C ALA A 97 29.64 4.98 12.49
N LEU A 98 30.02 4.93 11.20
CA LEU A 98 30.21 3.68 10.45
C LEU A 98 31.55 2.99 10.72
N SER A 99 32.47 3.64 11.43
CA SER A 99 33.76 3.06 11.81
C SER A 99 33.64 2.12 13.02
N SER A 100 32.71 2.39 13.94
CA SER A 100 32.53 1.67 15.20
C SER A 100 31.48 0.55 15.16
N GLY A 101 30.64 0.49 14.13
CA GLY A 101 29.62 -0.55 13.97
C GLY A 101 28.70 -0.31 12.79
N ALA A 102 27.68 -1.17 12.64
CA ALA A 102 26.59 -0.95 11.69
C ALA A 102 25.65 0.14 12.22
N LEU A 103 25.41 1.17 11.42
CA LEU A 103 24.58 2.31 11.79
C LEU A 103 23.10 1.92 11.65
N ASN A 104 22.38 1.94 12.78
CA ASN A 104 20.96 1.62 12.88
C ASN A 104 20.20 2.88 13.31
N ILE A 105 19.35 3.40 12.43
CA ILE A 105 18.67 4.68 12.59
C ILE A 105 17.18 4.47 12.43
N HIS A 106 16.38 4.98 13.35
CA HIS A 106 14.92 4.94 13.23
C HIS A 106 14.42 6.24 12.60
N ALA A 107 13.32 6.15 11.86
CA ALA A 107 12.69 7.32 11.26
C ALA A 107 12.12 8.25 12.33
N GLU A 108 12.14 9.55 12.04
CA GLU A 108 11.45 10.57 12.82
C GLU A 108 9.92 10.47 12.71
N ASP A 109 9.19 11.21 13.56
CA ASP A 109 7.74 11.36 13.37
C ASP A 109 7.43 12.18 12.11
N ASP A 110 6.54 11.63 11.28
CA ASP A 110 5.93 12.35 10.17
C ASP A 110 5.11 13.54 10.71
N THR A 111 4.91 14.55 9.87
CA THR A 111 4.26 15.81 10.25
C THR A 111 3.09 16.07 9.31
N LEU A 112 1.89 16.06 9.88
CA LEU A 112 0.67 16.32 9.15
C LEU A 112 0.11 17.69 9.53
N SER A 113 -0.53 18.33 8.56
CA SER A 113 -1.34 19.51 8.82
C SER A 113 -2.73 19.06 9.28
N THR A 114 -3.20 19.62 10.36
CA THR A 114 -4.55 19.47 10.89
C THR A 114 -5.15 20.86 11.05
N TYR A 115 -6.41 20.98 11.45
CA TYR A 115 -6.97 22.26 11.87
C TYR A 115 -7.95 22.01 13.02
N THR A 116 -8.16 23.04 13.84
CA THR A 116 -9.22 23.00 14.84
C THR A 116 -10.56 23.14 14.12
N ASP A 117 -11.32 22.05 14.02
CA ASP A 117 -12.71 22.08 13.59
C ASP A 117 -13.57 22.64 14.72
N THR A 118 -14.11 23.84 14.52
CA THR A 118 -14.87 24.56 15.55
C THR A 118 -16.37 24.30 15.48
N ASN A 119 -16.83 23.65 14.43
CA ASN A 119 -18.25 23.48 14.12
C ASN A 119 -18.69 22.00 13.98
N GLY A 120 -17.74 21.08 13.86
CA GLY A 120 -17.90 19.63 13.81
C GLY A 120 -18.21 19.07 12.42
N ASN A 121 -17.96 19.81 11.33
CA ASN A 121 -18.29 19.39 9.96
C ASN A 121 -17.15 18.63 9.24
N GLY A 122 -15.95 18.53 9.82
CA GLY A 122 -14.79 17.91 9.16
C GLY A 122 -14.26 18.70 7.95
N GLN A 123 -14.49 20.01 7.89
CA GLN A 123 -13.96 20.92 6.88
C GLN A 123 -13.32 22.16 7.53
N GLN A 124 -12.26 22.71 6.93
CA GLN A 124 -11.65 23.98 7.36
C GLN A 124 -12.36 25.14 6.65
N ASP A 125 -13.62 25.40 7.02
CA ASP A 125 -14.50 26.35 6.31
C ASP A 125 -14.76 27.66 7.07
N LEU A 126 -14.38 27.77 8.34
CA LEU A 126 -14.59 28.99 9.13
C LEU A 126 -13.31 29.83 9.34
N PRO A 127 -13.40 31.18 9.36
CA PRO A 127 -12.24 32.07 9.59
C PRO A 127 -11.53 31.92 10.95
N GLY A 128 -12.10 31.19 11.90
CA GLY A 128 -11.50 30.91 13.21
C GLY A 128 -10.65 29.63 13.26
N GLU A 129 -10.63 28.84 12.19
CA GLU A 129 -10.08 27.49 12.18
C GLU A 129 -8.62 27.53 11.74
N ALA A 130 -7.74 27.65 12.73
CA ALA A 130 -6.30 27.70 12.51
C ALA A 130 -5.74 26.32 12.14
N SER A 131 -4.86 26.26 11.14
CA SER A 131 -4.09 25.07 10.85
C SER A 131 -3.03 24.84 11.94
N VAL A 132 -2.92 23.59 12.39
CA VAL A 132 -2.01 23.12 13.45
C VAL A 132 -1.22 21.90 12.95
N SER A 133 0.06 21.82 13.30
CA SER A 133 0.93 20.71 12.89
C SER A 133 0.90 19.59 13.92
N LYS A 134 0.53 18.38 13.51
CA LYS A 134 0.54 17.18 14.35
C LYS A 134 1.70 16.25 13.98
N LYS A 135 2.41 15.76 14.99
CA LYS A 135 3.39 14.67 14.84
C LYS A 135 2.69 13.32 14.92
N VAL A 136 3.00 12.42 13.99
CA VAL A 136 2.46 11.04 13.95
C VAL A 136 3.57 10.04 13.64
N THR A 137 3.41 8.81 14.13
CA THR A 137 4.25 7.69 13.69
C THR A 137 4.04 7.46 12.19
N PRO A 138 5.10 7.19 11.41
CA PRO A 138 4.96 6.97 9.98
C PRO A 138 3.94 5.88 9.64
N TYR A 139 3.15 6.08 8.59
CA TYR A 139 1.98 5.24 8.29
C TYR A 139 1.73 5.08 6.79
N ALA A 140 0.88 4.13 6.43
CA ALA A 140 0.17 4.09 5.15
C ALA A 140 -1.34 4.08 5.38
N GLN A 141 -2.10 4.60 4.42
CA GLN A 141 -3.55 4.72 4.51
C GLN A 141 -4.19 4.42 3.16
N ILE A 142 -5.03 3.38 3.15
CA ILE A 142 -5.59 2.73 1.98
C ILE A 142 -7.11 2.76 2.10
N SER A 143 -7.82 3.06 1.00
CA SER A 143 -9.28 2.99 0.97
C SER A 143 -9.75 2.12 -0.19
N ASP A 144 -10.55 1.10 0.11
CA ASP A 144 -11.23 0.29 -0.89
C ASP A 144 -12.73 0.59 -0.87
N LEU A 145 -13.17 1.31 -1.90
CA LEU A 145 -14.56 1.74 -2.09
C LEU A 145 -15.23 0.99 -3.26
N ARG A 146 -14.64 -0.12 -3.73
CA ARG A 146 -15.14 -0.90 -4.88
C ARG A 146 -16.46 -1.62 -4.60
N GLY A 147 -16.70 -1.98 -3.34
CA GLY A 147 -17.85 -2.81 -2.93
C GLY A 147 -17.78 -4.27 -3.39
N THR A 148 -16.75 -4.67 -4.13
CA THR A 148 -16.53 -6.07 -4.58
C THR A 148 -15.86 -6.94 -3.51
N ASN A 149 -15.12 -6.32 -2.58
CA ASN A 149 -14.35 -6.95 -1.50
C ASN A 149 -13.35 -8.04 -1.95
N THR A 150 -12.90 -7.99 -3.21
CA THR A 150 -11.97 -8.95 -3.83
C THR A 150 -10.51 -8.82 -3.35
N GLY A 151 -10.30 -8.21 -2.18
CA GLY A 151 -9.00 -7.93 -1.58
C GLY A 151 -8.07 -7.04 -2.41
N TRP A 152 -6.86 -6.83 -1.89
CA TRP A 152 -5.82 -5.97 -2.47
C TRP A 152 -4.48 -6.19 -1.77
N THR A 153 -3.38 -5.77 -2.38
CA THR A 153 -2.03 -5.80 -1.77
C THR A 153 -1.31 -4.48 -1.96
N LEU A 154 -0.92 -3.86 -0.85
CA LEU A 154 0.08 -2.79 -0.82
C LEU A 154 1.48 -3.41 -0.72
N SER A 155 2.32 -3.13 -1.70
CA SER A 155 3.74 -3.50 -1.73
C SER A 155 4.64 -2.28 -1.93
N VAL A 156 5.91 -2.41 -1.59
CA VAL A 156 6.92 -1.37 -1.78
C VAL A 156 8.19 -1.91 -2.45
N THR A 157 8.77 -1.09 -3.32
CA THR A 157 10.12 -1.28 -3.89
C THR A 157 10.94 -0.03 -3.61
N ALA A 158 12.13 -0.21 -3.04
CA ALA A 158 13.00 0.89 -2.61
C ALA A 158 14.26 0.98 -3.49
N SER A 159 14.56 2.14 -4.05
CA SER A 159 15.80 2.36 -4.79
C SER A 159 17.03 2.39 -3.88
N GLU A 160 18.22 2.24 -4.47
CA GLU A 160 19.46 2.66 -3.81
C GLU A 160 19.33 4.11 -3.30
N PHE A 161 19.92 4.39 -2.13
CA PHE A 161 20.19 5.76 -1.69
C PHE A 161 21.31 6.35 -2.53
N LYS A 162 21.06 7.51 -3.15
CA LYS A 162 22.02 8.23 -3.99
C LYS A 162 22.18 9.66 -3.51
N ASP A 163 23.39 10.21 -3.56
CA ASP A 163 23.57 11.63 -3.27
C ASP A 163 22.81 12.48 -4.30
N SER A 164 22.16 13.53 -3.81
CA SER A 164 21.26 14.38 -4.59
C SER A 164 21.99 15.24 -5.62
N SER A 165 23.24 15.61 -5.33
CA SER A 165 24.10 16.40 -6.24
C SER A 165 24.97 15.50 -7.13
N THR A 166 25.34 14.32 -6.63
CA THR A 166 26.27 13.39 -7.28
C THR A 166 25.70 11.97 -7.32
N PRO A 167 24.75 11.63 -8.21
CA PRO A 167 24.03 10.35 -8.19
C PRO A 167 24.88 9.07 -8.36
N ALA A 168 26.18 9.22 -8.66
CA ALA A 168 27.16 8.14 -8.66
C ALA A 168 27.62 7.74 -7.24
N LYS A 169 27.55 8.64 -6.25
CA LYS A 169 27.76 8.32 -4.83
C LYS A 169 26.51 7.60 -4.30
N LYS A 170 26.68 6.44 -3.67
CA LYS A 170 25.58 5.61 -3.18
C LYS A 170 25.87 5.00 -1.83
N ILE A 171 24.83 4.73 -1.04
CA ILE A 171 24.94 3.93 0.18
C ILE A 171 24.72 2.46 -0.17
N GLN A 172 25.82 1.69 -0.24
CA GLN A 172 25.76 0.25 -0.54
C GLN A 172 25.32 -0.57 0.68
N GLY A 173 24.61 -1.68 0.42
CA GLY A 173 24.18 -2.62 1.47
C GLY A 173 23.12 -2.09 2.44
N ALA A 174 22.60 -0.88 2.20
CA ALA A 174 21.52 -0.30 3.00
C ALA A 174 20.26 -1.19 2.94
N GLN A 175 19.64 -1.38 4.09
CA GLN A 175 18.38 -2.11 4.25
C GLN A 175 17.46 -1.29 5.13
N LEU A 176 16.18 -1.35 4.83
CA LEU A 176 15.13 -0.73 5.63
C LEU A 176 14.26 -1.82 6.26
N THR A 177 13.88 -1.67 7.52
CA THR A 177 12.96 -2.58 8.20
C THR A 177 11.73 -1.81 8.71
N ILE A 178 10.52 -2.28 8.42
CA ILE A 178 9.34 -1.90 9.21
C ILE A 178 9.21 -2.94 10.32
N PRO A 179 9.49 -2.60 11.60
CA PRO A 179 9.61 -3.60 12.66
C PRO A 179 8.24 -4.13 13.10
N LYS A 180 7.20 -3.30 13.01
CA LYS A 180 5.83 -3.62 13.39
C LYS A 180 4.84 -2.88 12.49
N SER A 181 3.72 -3.54 12.21
CA SER A 181 2.50 -2.94 11.68
C SER A 181 1.45 -2.82 12.79
N THR A 182 0.64 -1.76 12.75
CA THR A 182 -0.58 -1.65 13.57
C THR A 182 -1.71 -1.15 12.70
N VAL A 183 -2.55 -2.07 12.21
CA VAL A 183 -3.70 -1.77 11.36
C VAL A 183 -4.91 -1.34 12.18
N ALA A 184 -5.54 -0.22 11.79
CA ALA A 184 -6.75 0.32 12.39
C ALA A 184 -7.68 0.97 11.35
N THR A 185 -8.93 1.22 11.74
CA THR A 185 -9.91 2.02 10.99
C THR A 185 -10.69 2.90 11.96
N VAL A 186 -11.21 4.03 11.47
CA VAL A 186 -12.07 4.94 12.25
C VAL A 186 -13.55 4.63 12.03
N ASN A 187 -13.91 4.12 10.85
CA ASN A 187 -15.31 4.06 10.39
C ASN A 187 -15.72 2.74 9.69
N SER A 188 -14.79 1.83 9.37
CA SER A 188 -15.14 0.54 8.77
C SER A 188 -15.52 -0.49 9.84
N THR A 189 -16.60 -1.25 9.57
CA THR A 189 -16.97 -2.47 10.33
C THR A 189 -16.56 -3.75 9.60
N ALA A 190 -15.92 -3.64 8.43
CA ALA A 190 -15.40 -4.78 7.70
C ALA A 190 -14.22 -5.43 8.45
N LYS A 191 -13.85 -6.63 8.01
CA LYS A 191 -12.72 -7.37 8.57
C LYS A 191 -11.41 -6.65 8.22
N ALA A 192 -10.53 -6.51 9.21
CA ALA A 192 -9.27 -5.80 9.02
C ALA A 192 -8.35 -6.53 8.03
N PRO A 193 -7.68 -5.81 7.12
CA PRO A 193 -6.58 -6.37 6.34
C PRO A 193 -5.38 -6.67 7.25
N THR A 194 -4.52 -7.58 6.80
CA THR A 194 -3.30 -7.96 7.52
C THR A 194 -2.16 -7.01 7.13
N GLY A 195 -1.55 -6.36 8.12
CA GLY A 195 -0.25 -5.70 7.96
C GLY A 195 0.89 -6.61 8.43
N TYR A 196 2.07 -6.47 7.83
CA TYR A 196 3.19 -7.41 8.03
C TYR A 196 4.30 -6.86 8.95
N ASP A 197 4.55 -7.57 10.05
CA ASP A 197 5.62 -7.27 11.01
C ASP A 197 7.01 -7.66 10.50
N ASN A 198 8.05 -6.95 10.97
CA ASN A 198 9.48 -7.22 10.73
C ASN A 198 9.90 -7.35 9.25
N ILE A 199 9.13 -6.80 8.31
CA ILE A 199 9.49 -6.84 6.90
C ILE A 199 10.77 -6.05 6.63
N THR A 200 11.63 -6.59 5.79
CA THR A 200 12.90 -5.97 5.39
C THR A 200 12.91 -5.71 3.90
N ILE A 201 13.19 -4.47 3.52
CA ILE A 201 13.14 -3.92 2.18
C ILE A 201 14.59 -3.63 1.75
N PRO A 202 15.14 -4.38 0.77
CA PRO A 202 16.47 -4.11 0.22
C PRO A 202 16.46 -2.81 -0.60
N MET A 203 17.41 -1.91 -0.33
CA MET A 203 17.54 -0.63 -1.05
C MET A 203 18.27 -0.82 -2.39
N THR A 204 17.72 -1.67 -3.27
CA THR A 204 18.34 -2.08 -4.55
C THR A 204 17.53 -1.68 -5.79
N GLY A 205 16.23 -1.40 -5.62
CA GLY A 205 15.26 -1.19 -6.70
C GLY A 205 14.78 -2.47 -7.40
N LEU A 206 15.19 -3.65 -6.92
CA LEU A 206 14.94 -4.94 -7.59
C LEU A 206 13.95 -5.85 -6.85
N SER A 207 13.63 -5.55 -5.59
CA SER A 207 12.76 -6.37 -4.75
C SER A 207 11.46 -5.63 -4.42
N THR A 208 10.34 -6.27 -4.71
CA THR A 208 9.01 -5.84 -4.26
C THR A 208 8.65 -6.59 -3.00
N VAL A 209 8.36 -5.88 -1.92
CA VAL A 209 8.04 -6.45 -0.60
C VAL A 209 6.60 -6.09 -0.23
N PRO A 210 5.72 -7.07 0.07
CA PRO A 210 4.37 -6.78 0.54
C PRO A 210 4.41 -6.19 1.95
N VAL A 211 3.55 -5.21 2.21
CA VAL A 211 3.49 -4.47 3.49
C VAL A 211 2.16 -4.65 4.19
N MET A 212 1.08 -4.59 3.43
CA MET A 212 -0.29 -4.72 3.92
C MET A 212 -1.14 -5.39 2.85
N ALA A 213 -1.98 -6.36 3.22
CA ALA A 213 -2.81 -7.10 2.29
C ALA A 213 -4.20 -7.37 2.87
N ALA A 214 -5.20 -7.16 2.03
CA ALA A 214 -6.58 -7.57 2.22
C ALA A 214 -6.82 -8.86 1.42
N LYS A 215 -7.32 -9.90 2.08
CA LYS A 215 -7.66 -11.16 1.41
C LYS A 215 -9.12 -11.21 0.99
N ASP A 216 -9.34 -11.56 -0.26
CA ASP A 216 -10.55 -12.28 -0.68
C ASP A 216 -10.50 -13.67 0.00
N LYS A 217 -11.51 -14.00 0.78
CA LYS A 217 -11.66 -15.27 1.50
C LYS A 217 -12.82 -16.09 0.97
N GLN A 218 -13.41 -15.68 -0.16
CA GLN A 218 -14.45 -16.44 -0.81
C GLN A 218 -13.88 -17.74 -1.39
N THR A 219 -14.73 -18.75 -1.40
CA THR A 219 -14.50 -19.95 -2.22
C THR A 219 -15.07 -19.70 -3.62
N ALA A 220 -14.81 -20.60 -4.57
CA ALA A 220 -15.36 -20.53 -5.93
C ALA A 220 -16.90 -20.51 -6.02
N THR A 221 -17.63 -20.57 -4.90
CA THR A 221 -19.04 -20.20 -4.80
C THR A 221 -19.23 -19.19 -3.65
N PRO A 222 -19.40 -17.90 -3.98
CA PRO A 222 -19.70 -16.85 -3.01
C PRO A 222 -20.94 -17.19 -2.17
N THR A 223 -20.74 -17.29 -0.85
CA THR A 223 -21.84 -17.54 0.12
C THR A 223 -21.81 -16.60 1.31
N ASN A 224 -20.67 -15.96 1.59
CA ASN A 224 -20.56 -14.89 2.59
C ASN A 224 -19.44 -13.89 2.26
N PHE A 225 -19.80 -12.67 1.83
CA PHE A 225 -18.86 -11.57 1.58
C PHE A 225 -18.36 -10.88 2.88
N SER A 226 -18.90 -11.26 4.05
CA SER A 226 -18.48 -10.66 5.34
C SER A 226 -17.15 -11.22 5.88
N ASP A 227 -16.62 -12.27 5.25
CA ASP A 227 -15.36 -12.90 5.65
C ASP A 227 -14.12 -12.31 4.96
N ASP A 228 -14.34 -11.49 3.93
CA ASP A 228 -13.33 -10.79 3.15
C ASP A 228 -12.85 -9.53 3.87
N GLU A 229 -11.59 -9.17 3.62
CA GLU A 229 -10.90 -8.10 4.35
C GLU A 229 -10.75 -6.80 3.55
N GLY A 230 -10.52 -5.69 4.25
CA GLY A 230 -9.94 -4.49 3.64
C GLY A 230 -10.89 -3.52 2.94
N MET A 231 -12.20 -3.80 2.88
CA MET A 231 -13.21 -2.82 2.46
C MET A 231 -13.28 -1.62 3.42
N GLY A 232 -13.51 -0.42 2.87
CA GLY A 232 -13.46 0.84 3.59
C GLY A 232 -12.03 1.35 3.76
N THR A 233 -11.83 2.27 4.70
CA THR A 233 -10.54 2.95 4.87
C THR A 233 -9.76 2.42 6.07
N TRP A 234 -8.52 2.05 5.83
CA TRP A 234 -7.60 1.41 6.78
C TRP A 234 -6.28 2.18 6.86
N THR A 235 -5.78 2.35 8.07
CA THR A 235 -4.45 2.91 8.35
C THR A 235 -3.57 1.82 8.93
N ASP A 236 -2.38 1.64 8.38
CA ASP A 236 -1.29 0.87 8.97
C ASP A 236 -0.26 1.85 9.53
N SER A 237 -0.17 1.94 10.86
CA SER A 237 0.94 2.62 11.53
C SER A 237 2.17 1.72 11.51
N PHE A 238 3.26 2.16 10.88
CA PHE A 238 4.53 1.42 10.78
C PHE A 238 5.34 1.48 12.09
N GLY A 239 4.72 1.00 13.17
CA GLY A 239 5.27 0.92 14.50
C GLY A 239 4.19 0.71 15.55
N SER A 240 4.19 1.54 16.59
CA SER A 240 3.15 1.58 17.59
C SER A 240 2.14 2.69 17.28
N ALA A 241 0.84 2.38 17.32
CA ALA A 241 -0.23 3.38 17.20
C ALA A 241 -0.37 4.34 18.40
N ALA A 242 0.39 4.14 19.48
CA ALA A 242 0.37 5.04 20.64
C ALA A 242 1.21 6.31 20.42
N LYS A 243 0.66 7.46 20.85
CA LYS A 243 1.25 8.82 20.78
C LYS A 243 2.67 8.98 21.38
N ASN A 244 3.15 8.02 22.16
CA ASN A 244 4.50 7.97 22.73
C ASN A 244 5.25 6.66 22.33
N ALA A 245 5.04 6.18 21.10
CA ALA A 245 5.80 5.08 20.52
C ALA A 245 7.31 5.31 20.69
N THR A 246 8.02 4.39 21.33
CA THR A 246 9.49 4.50 21.46
C THR A 246 10.11 4.50 20.06
N GLN A 247 11.13 5.34 19.84
CA GLN A 247 11.78 5.52 18.53
C GLN A 247 12.15 4.17 17.86
N THR A 248 12.55 3.18 18.68
CA THR A 248 12.84 1.80 18.30
C THR A 248 11.72 1.02 17.60
N THR A 249 10.47 1.49 17.67
CA THR A 249 9.31 0.88 17.00
C THR A 249 9.02 1.45 15.62
N LYS A 250 9.68 2.55 15.21
CA LYS A 250 9.50 3.20 13.90
C LYS A 250 10.35 2.52 12.81
N PRO A 251 10.10 2.76 11.51
CA PRO A 251 10.88 2.19 10.42
C PRO A 251 12.37 2.46 10.60
N LYS A 252 13.21 1.45 10.35
CA LYS A 252 14.65 1.49 10.69
C LYS A 252 15.52 1.35 9.44
N LEU A 253 16.34 2.34 9.17
CA LEU A 253 17.44 2.25 8.21
C LEU A 253 18.66 1.60 8.88
N SER A 254 19.18 0.53 8.27
CA SER A 254 20.41 -0.14 8.66
C SER A 254 21.45 0.01 7.55
N ILE A 255 22.62 0.56 7.89
CA ILE A 255 23.77 0.70 7.00
C ILE A 255 24.91 -0.16 7.56
N PRO A 256 25.53 -1.06 6.76
CA PRO A 256 26.65 -1.89 7.21
C PRO A 256 27.84 -1.08 7.74
N GLN A 257 28.60 -1.66 8.66
CA GLN A 257 29.87 -1.09 9.12
C GLN A 257 30.85 -0.96 7.93
N ASN A 258 31.71 0.07 7.97
CA ASN A 258 32.72 0.35 6.95
C ASN A 258 32.17 0.62 5.53
N THR A 259 30.87 0.90 5.37
CA THR A 259 30.34 1.46 4.12
C THR A 259 31.00 2.81 3.85
N VAL A 260 31.63 2.96 2.68
CA VAL A 260 32.25 4.23 2.26
C VAL A 260 31.14 5.21 1.85
N ILE A 261 30.99 6.28 2.63
CA ILE A 261 30.02 7.36 2.39
C ILE A 261 30.74 8.69 2.54
N GLU A 262 30.58 9.58 1.57
CA GLU A 262 31.03 10.97 1.64
C GLU A 262 29.89 11.87 2.13
N ASP A 263 30.20 13.08 2.59
CA ASP A 263 29.17 14.07 2.92
C ASP A 263 28.29 14.40 1.71
N GLY A 264 26.99 14.59 1.97
CA GLY A 264 25.97 14.70 0.94
C GLY A 264 24.56 14.52 1.49
N THR A 265 23.57 14.71 0.62
CA THR A 265 22.14 14.51 0.94
C THR A 265 21.65 13.30 0.16
N TYR A 266 21.52 12.16 0.83
CA TYR A 266 21.17 10.90 0.17
C TYR A 266 19.65 10.69 0.14
N GLN A 267 19.08 10.50 -1.05
CA GLN A 267 17.67 10.20 -1.23
C GLN A 267 17.49 8.79 -1.80
N SER A 268 16.50 8.06 -1.30
CA SER A 268 15.96 6.85 -1.91
C SER A 268 14.50 7.09 -2.31
N LYS A 269 14.09 6.50 -3.43
CA LYS A 269 12.71 6.49 -3.90
C LYS A 269 12.02 5.23 -3.40
N LEU A 270 10.88 5.39 -2.74
CA LEU A 270 10.00 4.31 -2.32
C LEU A 270 8.78 4.31 -3.24
N THR A 271 8.78 3.40 -4.21
CA THR A 271 7.61 3.22 -5.09
C THR A 271 6.70 2.20 -4.43
N TRP A 272 5.54 2.67 -3.99
CA TRP A 272 4.47 1.85 -3.43
C TRP A 272 3.50 1.48 -4.55
N THR A 273 3.17 0.20 -4.64
CA THR A 273 2.18 -0.32 -5.58
C THR A 273 1.05 -0.94 -4.79
N LEU A 274 -0.15 -0.39 -4.93
CA LEU A 274 -1.40 -0.99 -4.47
C LEU A 274 -2.03 -1.72 -5.66
N SER A 275 -2.09 -3.05 -5.57
CA SER A 275 -2.71 -3.90 -6.59
C SER A 275 -4.04 -4.43 -6.10
N ASP A 276 -5.01 -4.57 -7.00
CA ASP A 276 -6.27 -5.29 -6.78
C ASP A 276 -6.13 -6.81 -6.55
N THR A 277 -4.92 -7.36 -6.71
CA THR A 277 -4.63 -8.79 -6.54
C THR A 277 -4.23 -9.06 -5.08
N PRO A 278 -4.96 -9.91 -4.34
CA PRO A 278 -4.60 -10.29 -2.97
C PRO A 278 -3.28 -11.07 -2.91
N ALA A 279 -2.55 -10.88 -1.81
CA ALA A 279 -1.43 -11.74 -1.45
C ALA A 279 -1.95 -13.05 -0.86
N ILE A 280 -1.33 -14.17 -1.25
CA ILE A 280 -1.70 -15.54 -0.87
C ILE A 280 -1.68 -15.74 0.65
#